data_AF-A0A0W0VLF0-F1
#
_entry.id   AF-A0A0W0VLF0-F1
#
_cell.length_a   1.000
_cell.length_b   1.000
_cell.length_c   1.000
_cell.angle_alpha   90.00
_cell.angle_beta   90.00
_cell.angle_gamma   90.00
#
_symmetry.space_group_name_H-M   'P 1'
#
loop_
_entity.id
_entity.type
_entity.pdbx_description
1 polymer ?
#
loop_
_entity_poly.entity_id
_entity_poly.type
_entity_poly.pdbx_seq_one_letter_code
_entity_poly.pdbx_strand_id
1 'polypeptide(L)'
;MQQKHETSNNSGKKKPSFMLTPYDLTNLTFKTMVISFVVSATTQPFQIVLTRLQQQSSAPSSNKGLLGLYRGFLSYAIAGQKRGAVAVTSKQTNRESPEDEIRTIQQRWLGTFLFSQADLGLSSALSNKAKLQGGAIITKTNFKWSLENFWKLTKVNWGSRSIAGFINFSAIGFMGDYISSFYKFNNDFYNKLAGGATSGVVATIFTTIPNSYADKKVLASRVVDGRLLTVTPYTMFQNTKSHVKTVGLKEATMAFFKLSFLKEVLIRSPQAAITFGLIFSLDHIMGPEPLQKVWPGKSPK
;
A
#
# COMPACT_ATOMS: atom_id res chain seq x y z
N MET A 1 31.72 5.87 48.90
CA MET A 1 30.67 6.79 48.42
C MET A 1 29.87 6.07 47.34
N GLN A 2 28.73 5.50 47.71
CA GLN A 2 27.75 4.90 46.80
C GLN A 2 26.61 5.91 46.64
N GLN A 3 26.35 6.37 45.41
CA GLN A 3 25.19 7.20 45.12
C GLN A 3 23.99 6.31 44.79
N LYS A 4 22.98 6.46 45.62
CA LYS A 4 21.68 5.81 45.61
C LYS A 4 20.84 6.47 44.51
N HIS A 5 20.60 5.78 43.40
CA HIS A 5 19.62 6.22 42.41
C HIS A 5 18.22 5.89 42.95
N GLU A 6 17.50 6.93 43.37
CA GLU A 6 16.09 6.86 43.73
C GLU A 6 15.26 6.41 42.53
N THR A 7 14.69 5.22 42.67
CA THR A 7 13.66 4.67 41.79
C THR A 7 12.37 5.43 42.09
N SER A 8 12.03 6.42 41.25
CA SER A 8 10.71 7.06 41.26
C SER A 8 9.66 6.04 40.81
N ASN A 9 9.15 5.30 41.79
CA ASN A 9 8.00 4.42 41.71
C ASN A 9 6.75 5.29 41.49
N ASN A 10 6.40 5.57 40.23
CA ASN A 10 5.08 6.09 39.90
C ASN A 10 4.28 4.98 39.20
N SER A 11 3.74 4.11 40.04
CA SER A 11 2.81 3.04 39.71
C SER A 11 1.45 3.60 39.28
N GLY A 12 1.42 4.25 38.11
CA GLY A 12 0.21 4.62 37.40
C GLY A 12 -0.44 3.39 36.77
N LYS A 13 -1.33 2.74 37.55
CA LYS A 13 -2.39 1.79 37.15
C LYS A 13 -2.33 1.32 35.69
N LYS A 14 -1.75 0.12 35.51
CA LYS A 14 -1.98 -0.76 34.34
C LYS A 14 -3.49 -0.87 34.10
N LYS A 15 -3.99 -0.36 32.96
CA LYS A 15 -5.30 -0.75 32.43
C LYS A 15 -5.11 -1.92 31.48
N PRO A 16 -5.61 -3.12 31.80
CA PRO A 16 -5.80 -4.14 30.80
C PRO A 16 -7.13 -3.83 30.11
N SER A 17 -7.12 -3.33 28.88
CA SER A 17 -8.22 -3.52 27.91
C SER A 17 -8.06 -2.62 26.68
N PHE A 18 -8.27 -3.27 25.54
CA PHE A 18 -8.55 -2.74 24.21
C PHE A 18 -9.80 -1.82 24.16
N MET A 19 -9.95 -0.85 25.07
CA MET A 19 -10.98 0.19 24.94
C MET A 19 -10.35 1.46 24.38
N LEU A 20 -10.27 1.51 23.04
CA LEU A 20 -10.06 2.75 22.29
C LEU A 20 -11.10 3.77 22.79
N THR A 21 -10.66 4.84 23.44
CA THR A 21 -11.59 5.91 23.81
C THR A 21 -12.09 6.60 22.53
N PRO A 22 -13.28 7.23 22.54
CA PRO A 22 -13.72 8.04 21.41
C PRO A 22 -12.68 9.10 21.00
N TYR A 23 -11.92 9.61 21.96
CA TYR A 23 -10.82 10.55 21.72
C TYR A 23 -9.64 9.90 20.96
N ASP A 24 -9.20 8.70 21.37
CA ASP A 24 -8.15 7.96 20.67
C ASP A 24 -8.58 7.59 19.25
N LEU A 25 -9.83 7.14 19.09
CA LEU A 25 -10.41 6.82 17.79
C LEU A 25 -10.45 8.05 16.88
N THR A 26 -10.81 9.22 17.41
CA THR A 26 -10.90 10.46 16.61
C THR A 26 -9.51 10.95 16.22
N ASN A 27 -8.51 10.87 17.10
CA ASN A 27 -7.11 11.17 16.79
C ASN A 27 -6.55 10.26 15.69
N LEU A 28 -6.75 8.95 15.83
CA LEU A 28 -6.36 7.96 14.82
C LEU A 28 -7.07 8.22 13.48
N THR A 29 -8.37 8.50 13.52
CA THR A 29 -9.17 8.78 12.32
C THR A 29 -8.70 10.05 11.61
N PHE A 30 -8.46 11.12 12.35
CA PHE A 30 -7.96 12.38 11.78
C PHE A 30 -6.60 12.20 11.14
N LYS A 31 -5.66 11.58 11.86
CA LYS A 31 -4.31 11.27 11.37
C LYS A 31 -4.36 10.43 10.09
N THR A 32 -5.19 9.41 10.13
CA THR A 32 -5.51 8.55 9.01
C THR A 32 -5.98 9.37 7.81
N MET A 33 -7.01 10.22 7.97
CA MET A 33 -7.57 11.00 6.86
C MET A 33 -6.53 11.90 6.21
N VAL A 34 -5.73 12.62 7.00
CA VAL A 34 -4.73 13.55 6.46
C VAL A 34 -3.63 12.79 5.71
N ILE A 35 -3.05 11.75 6.31
CA ILE A 35 -2.00 10.93 5.67
C ILE A 35 -2.54 10.28 4.40
N SER A 36 -3.74 9.69 4.46
CA SER A 36 -4.45 9.12 3.32
C SER A 36 -4.65 10.10 2.17
N PHE A 37 -5.09 11.32 2.48
CA PHE A 37 -5.33 12.36 1.50
C PHE A 37 -4.02 12.77 0.81
N VAL A 38 -2.99 13.07 1.59
CA VAL A 38 -1.69 13.53 1.06
C VAL A 38 -1.02 12.44 0.23
N VAL A 39 -1.01 11.19 0.71
CA VAL A 39 -0.49 10.03 -0.06
C VAL A 39 -1.27 9.84 -1.35
N SER A 40 -2.60 9.93 -1.32
CA SER A 40 -3.43 9.75 -2.51
C SER A 40 -3.18 10.84 -3.54
N ALA A 41 -3.12 12.11 -3.14
CA ALA A 41 -2.85 13.23 -4.03
C ALA A 41 -1.48 13.10 -4.70
N THR A 42 -0.46 12.67 -3.94
CA THR A 42 0.92 12.64 -4.44
C THR A 42 1.23 11.41 -5.30
N THR A 43 0.57 10.28 -5.06
CA THR A 43 0.89 9.00 -5.74
C THR A 43 0.13 8.78 -7.05
N GLN A 44 -0.91 9.56 -7.32
CA GLN A 44 -1.75 9.41 -8.51
C GLN A 44 -1.00 9.53 -9.85
N PRO A 45 -0.10 10.52 -10.05
CA PRO A 45 0.64 10.64 -11.31
C PRO A 45 1.43 9.36 -11.66
N PHE A 46 1.99 8.69 -10.66
CA PHE A 46 2.75 7.45 -10.84
C PHE A 46 1.86 6.28 -11.28
N GLN A 47 0.67 6.13 -10.68
CA GLN A 47 -0.28 5.08 -11.06
C GLN A 47 -0.73 5.21 -12.52
N ILE A 48 -0.85 6.44 -13.00
CA ILE A 48 -1.17 6.76 -14.39
C ILE A 48 -0.05 6.30 -15.32
N VAL A 49 1.19 6.71 -15.05
CA VAL A 49 2.35 6.35 -15.88
C VAL A 49 2.55 4.84 -15.90
N LEU A 50 2.41 4.18 -14.75
CA LEU A 50 2.54 2.74 -14.63
C LEU A 50 1.48 1.98 -15.43
N THR A 51 0.22 2.44 -15.39
CA THR A 51 -0.85 1.83 -16.19
C THR A 51 -0.57 1.97 -17.69
N ARG A 52 -0.08 3.13 -18.15
CA ARG A 52 0.29 3.32 -19.56
C ARG A 52 1.42 2.39 -20.02
N LEU A 53 2.48 2.26 -19.23
CA LEU A 53 3.58 1.35 -19.55
C LEU A 53 3.13 -0.10 -19.65
N GLN A 54 2.25 -0.52 -18.74
CA GLN A 54 1.72 -1.88 -18.73
C GLN A 54 0.77 -2.15 -19.92
N GLN A 55 0.19 -1.11 -20.52
CA GLN A 55 -0.68 -1.22 -21.70
C GLN A 55 0.05 -1.14 -23.05
N GLN A 56 1.17 -0.41 -23.14
CA GLN A 56 2.01 -0.37 -24.34
C GLN A 56 2.47 -1.78 -24.78
N SER A 57 2.39 -2.77 -23.90
CA SER A 57 2.69 -4.16 -24.20
C SER A 57 1.54 -4.95 -24.86
N SER A 58 0.36 -4.37 -25.14
CA SER A 58 -0.83 -5.17 -25.53
C SER A 58 -1.76 -4.62 -26.64
N ALA A 59 -1.66 -3.38 -27.13
CA ALA A 59 -2.41 -2.90 -28.32
C ALA A 59 -1.97 -1.48 -28.77
N PRO A 60 -2.26 -1.06 -30.03
CA PRO A 60 -1.87 0.25 -30.55
C PRO A 60 -2.59 1.40 -29.83
N SER A 61 -1.82 2.43 -29.55
CA SER A 61 -2.22 3.66 -28.86
C SER A 61 -3.37 4.39 -29.56
N SER A 62 -4.53 4.45 -28.92
CA SER A 62 -5.49 5.54 -29.19
C SER A 62 -5.26 6.67 -28.20
N ASN A 63 -5.16 7.91 -28.70
CA ASN A 63 -4.91 9.19 -28.02
C ASN A 63 -5.95 9.58 -26.93
N LYS A 64 -6.27 8.70 -25.98
CA LYS A 64 -7.22 8.94 -24.87
C LYS A 64 -6.53 9.29 -23.55
N GLY A 65 -5.30 9.80 -23.63
CA GLY A 65 -4.35 9.93 -22.52
C GLY A 65 -4.81 10.81 -21.36
N LEU A 66 -5.54 11.91 -21.61
CA LEU A 66 -6.05 12.83 -20.58
C LEU A 66 -7.45 12.43 -20.06
N LEU A 67 -8.32 11.90 -20.92
CA LEU A 67 -9.67 11.46 -20.56
C LEU A 67 -9.69 10.17 -19.71
N GLY A 68 -8.68 9.30 -19.88
CA GLY A 68 -8.45 8.17 -18.98
C GLY A 68 -8.07 8.61 -17.55
N LEU A 69 -7.43 9.79 -17.40
CA LEU A 69 -7.01 10.35 -16.11
C LEU A 69 -8.21 10.64 -15.21
N TYR A 70 -9.23 11.31 -15.75
CA TYR A 70 -10.41 11.70 -14.98
C TYR A 70 -11.33 10.52 -14.67
N ARG A 71 -11.43 9.54 -15.58
CA ARG A 71 -12.37 8.42 -15.46
C ARG A 71 -12.03 7.46 -14.33
N GLY A 72 -10.74 7.25 -14.05
CA GLY A 72 -10.26 6.40 -12.96
C GLY A 72 -9.98 7.14 -11.65
N PHE A 73 -9.84 8.48 -11.69
CA PHE A 73 -9.40 9.32 -10.56
C PHE A 73 -10.17 9.06 -9.28
N LEU A 74 -11.51 9.15 -9.33
CA LEU A 74 -12.34 9.00 -8.13
C LEU A 74 -12.15 7.62 -7.49
N SER A 75 -12.04 6.57 -8.30
CA SER A 75 -11.84 5.21 -7.81
C SER A 75 -10.43 5.02 -7.23
N TYR A 76 -9.40 5.64 -7.81
CA TYR A 76 -8.03 5.67 -7.27
C TYR A 76 -7.93 6.48 -5.97
N ALA A 77 -8.60 7.63 -5.90
CA ALA A 77 -8.61 8.48 -4.71
C ALA A 77 -9.28 7.77 -3.52
N ILE A 78 -10.44 7.15 -3.74
CA ILE A 78 -11.13 6.38 -2.68
C ILE A 78 -10.30 5.16 -2.26
N ALA A 79 -9.67 4.45 -3.22
CA ALA A 79 -8.79 3.33 -2.90
C ALA A 79 -7.55 3.77 -2.10
N GLY A 80 -6.94 4.90 -2.46
CA GLY A 80 -5.80 5.48 -1.75
C GLY A 80 -6.18 5.93 -0.33
N GLN A 81 -7.37 6.50 -0.14
CA GLN A 81 -7.85 6.90 1.16
C GLN A 81 -8.05 5.72 2.11
N LYS A 82 -8.62 4.62 1.60
CA LYS A 82 -8.78 3.37 2.35
C LYS A 82 -7.42 2.75 2.70
N ARG A 83 -6.48 2.77 1.77
CA ARG A 83 -5.14 2.22 1.96
C ARG A 83 -4.32 2.99 3.00
N GLY A 84 -4.36 4.31 2.96
CA GLY A 84 -3.70 5.14 3.96
C GLY A 84 -4.29 4.93 5.37
N ALA A 85 -5.60 4.70 5.47
CA ALA A 85 -6.25 4.41 6.75
C ALA A 85 -5.75 3.13 7.39
N VAL A 86 -5.66 2.07 6.58
CA VAL A 86 -5.13 0.79 7.03
C VAL A 86 -3.63 0.90 7.34
N ALA A 87 -2.85 1.62 6.53
CA ALA A 87 -1.43 1.86 6.77
C ALA A 87 -1.16 2.59 8.09
N VAL A 88 -1.88 3.68 8.37
CA VAL A 88 -1.74 4.44 9.61
C VAL A 88 -2.18 3.63 10.81
N THR A 89 -3.31 2.92 10.71
CA THR A 89 -3.79 2.03 11.78
C THR A 89 -2.77 0.95 12.07
N SER A 90 -2.23 0.28 11.04
CA SER A 90 -1.20 -0.76 11.21
C SER A 90 0.06 -0.24 11.88
N LYS A 91 0.48 0.98 11.53
CA LYS A 91 1.67 1.59 12.11
C LYS A 91 1.44 1.97 13.57
N GLN A 92 0.24 2.43 13.92
CA GLN A 92 -0.12 2.73 15.30
C GLN A 92 -0.28 1.45 16.14
N THR A 93 -0.91 0.40 15.62
CA THR A 93 -1.05 -0.88 16.30
C THR A 93 0.30 -1.57 16.53
N ASN A 94 1.25 -1.42 15.60
CA ASN A 94 2.59 -1.99 15.75
C ASN A 94 3.53 -1.16 16.67
N ARG A 95 3.07 0.00 17.15
CA ARG A 95 3.83 0.87 18.06
C ARG A 95 3.59 0.42 19.50
N GLU A 96 4.29 -0.63 19.95
CA GLU A 96 4.11 -1.17 21.32
C GLU A 96 5.18 -0.73 22.33
N SER A 97 4.75 -0.65 23.59
CA SER A 97 5.52 -0.40 24.81
C SER A 97 6.54 -1.52 25.10
N PRO A 98 7.62 -1.25 25.86
CA PRO A 98 8.83 -2.10 25.92
C PRO A 98 8.71 -3.46 26.64
N GLU A 99 7.51 -4.01 26.88
CA GLU A 99 7.34 -5.21 27.71
C GLU A 99 6.71 -6.36 26.87
N ASP A 100 7.43 -7.48 26.76
CA ASP A 100 7.13 -8.78 26.11
C ASP A 100 7.48 -8.98 24.62
N GLU A 101 8.78 -9.10 24.29
CA GLU A 101 9.35 -9.25 22.93
C GLU A 101 8.89 -10.48 22.09
N ILE A 102 8.35 -11.55 22.67
CA ILE A 102 8.05 -12.79 21.90
C ILE A 102 6.57 -12.92 21.51
N ARG A 103 5.63 -12.53 22.38
CA ARG A 103 4.19 -12.52 22.05
C ARG A 103 3.83 -11.36 21.10
N THR A 104 4.56 -10.25 21.19
CA THR A 104 4.45 -9.07 20.32
C THR A 104 4.78 -9.39 18.86
N ILE A 105 5.80 -10.19 18.56
CA ILE A 105 6.19 -10.48 17.16
C ILE A 105 5.07 -11.23 16.43
N GLN A 106 4.50 -12.28 17.02
CA GLN A 106 3.39 -13.03 16.42
C GLN A 106 2.15 -12.15 16.22
N GLN A 107 1.82 -11.31 17.20
CA GLN A 107 0.70 -10.36 17.10
C GLN A 107 0.93 -9.29 16.02
N ARG A 108 2.16 -8.79 15.86
CA ARG A 108 2.55 -7.85 14.80
C ARG A 108 2.47 -8.49 13.41
N TRP A 109 2.89 -9.74 13.24
CA TRP A 109 2.74 -10.47 11.98
C TRP A 109 1.27 -10.74 11.64
N LEU A 110 0.48 -11.16 12.62
CA LEU A 110 -0.96 -11.37 12.43
C LEU A 110 -1.69 -10.06 12.12
N GLY A 111 -1.37 -8.97 12.83
CA GLY A 111 -1.89 -7.64 12.56
C GLY A 111 -1.51 -7.16 11.16
N THR A 112 -0.24 -7.28 10.78
CA THR A 112 0.27 -6.99 9.42
C THR A 112 -0.51 -7.77 8.35
N PHE A 113 -0.77 -9.05 8.58
CA PHE A 113 -1.56 -9.88 7.68
C PHE A 113 -3.02 -9.40 7.60
N LEU A 114 -3.69 -9.20 8.74
CA LEU A 114 -5.09 -8.76 8.80
C LEU A 114 -5.27 -7.38 8.15
N PHE A 115 -4.38 -6.43 8.42
CA PHE A 115 -4.39 -5.11 7.79
C PHE A 115 -4.14 -5.23 6.29
N SER A 116 -3.18 -6.05 5.84
CA SER A 116 -3.01 -6.34 4.42
C SER A 116 -4.29 -6.87 3.78
N GLN A 117 -5.00 -7.82 4.42
CA GLN A 117 -6.26 -8.34 3.88
C GLN A 117 -7.39 -7.30 3.90
N ALA A 118 -7.47 -6.46 4.93
CA ALA A 118 -8.46 -5.39 5.03
C ALA A 118 -8.26 -4.32 3.95
N ASP A 119 -7.01 -3.89 3.71
CA ASP A 119 -6.67 -2.97 2.61
C ASP A 119 -7.14 -3.57 1.27
N LEU A 120 -6.86 -4.85 1.05
CA LEU A 120 -7.24 -5.52 -0.19
C LEU A 120 -8.74 -5.66 -0.35
N GLY A 121 -9.47 -6.06 0.69
CA GLY A 121 -10.93 -6.15 0.64
C GLY A 121 -11.59 -4.82 0.32
N LEU A 122 -11.07 -3.73 0.90
CA LEU A 122 -11.65 -2.39 0.78
C LEU A 122 -11.27 -1.67 -0.52
N SER A 123 -10.06 -1.92 -1.05
CA SER A 123 -9.48 -1.15 -2.16
C SER A 123 -9.41 -1.92 -3.49
N SER A 124 -9.39 -3.26 -3.50
CA SER A 124 -9.10 -4.03 -4.72
C SER A 124 -10.12 -3.82 -5.82
N ALA A 125 -11.43 -3.90 -5.53
CA ALA A 125 -12.47 -3.69 -6.54
C ALA A 125 -12.37 -2.31 -7.20
N LEU A 126 -12.15 -1.28 -6.39
CA LEU A 126 -12.05 0.11 -6.85
C LEU A 126 -10.75 0.36 -7.63
N SER A 127 -9.62 -0.13 -7.12
CA SER A 127 -8.32 -0.01 -7.79
C SER A 127 -8.32 -0.75 -9.13
N ASN A 128 -8.89 -1.95 -9.19
CA ASN A 128 -8.94 -2.74 -10.43
C ASN A 128 -9.90 -2.13 -11.44
N LYS A 129 -11.05 -1.63 -11.00
CA LYS A 129 -11.94 -0.85 -11.86
C LYS A 129 -11.24 0.41 -12.39
N ALA A 130 -10.55 1.15 -11.54
CA ALA A 130 -9.81 2.34 -11.94
C ALA A 130 -8.76 2.01 -13.02
N LYS A 131 -8.08 0.88 -12.87
CA LYS A 131 -7.09 0.39 -13.83
C LYS A 131 -7.70 -0.03 -15.16
N LEU A 132 -8.83 -0.73 -15.13
CA LEU A 132 -9.59 -1.12 -16.33
C LEU A 132 -10.22 0.09 -17.04
N GLN A 133 -10.65 1.10 -16.28
CA GLN A 133 -11.17 2.36 -16.81
C GLN A 133 -10.06 3.22 -17.42
N GLY A 134 -8.93 3.35 -16.73
CA GLY A 134 -7.73 4.03 -17.23
C GLY A 134 -7.19 3.34 -18.48
N GLY A 135 -7.35 2.02 -18.53
CA GLY A 135 -7.01 1.22 -19.70
C GLY A 135 -8.02 1.20 -20.84
N ALA A 136 -9.13 1.94 -20.73
CA ALA A 136 -10.23 1.97 -21.69
C ALA A 136 -10.88 0.61 -22.00
N ILE A 137 -10.65 -0.40 -21.16
CA ILE A 137 -11.32 -1.72 -21.24
C ILE A 137 -12.75 -1.61 -20.70
N ILE A 138 -12.90 -0.86 -19.61
CA ILE A 138 -14.19 -0.53 -19.00
C ILE A 138 -14.55 0.93 -19.26
N THR A 139 -15.80 1.16 -19.63
CA THR A 139 -16.43 2.47 -19.79
C THR A 139 -17.72 2.50 -18.96
N LYS A 140 -18.28 3.69 -18.72
CA LYS A 140 -19.56 3.82 -17.99
C LYS A 140 -20.73 3.12 -18.70
N THR A 141 -20.61 2.89 -20.00
CA THR A 141 -21.67 2.30 -20.83
C THR A 141 -21.58 0.77 -20.89
N ASN A 142 -20.37 0.19 -20.84
CA ASN A 142 -20.19 -1.26 -20.95
C ASN A 142 -20.14 -2.00 -19.61
N PHE A 143 -19.94 -1.31 -18.48
CA PHE A 143 -19.79 -1.93 -17.16
C PHE A 143 -20.83 -1.41 -16.18
N LYS A 144 -21.51 -2.36 -15.53
CA LYS A 144 -22.42 -2.09 -14.41
C LYS A 144 -21.86 -2.71 -13.14
N TRP A 145 -21.98 -1.99 -12.03
CA TRP A 145 -21.70 -2.56 -10.71
C TRP A 145 -22.73 -3.64 -10.42
N SER A 146 -22.25 -4.87 -10.25
CA SER A 146 -23.02 -6.01 -9.74
C SER A 146 -22.17 -6.70 -8.68
N LEU A 147 -22.81 -7.47 -7.79
CA LEU A 147 -22.09 -8.22 -6.76
C LEU A 147 -21.08 -9.19 -7.41
N GLU A 148 -21.44 -9.80 -8.54
CA GLU A 148 -20.54 -10.66 -9.33
C GLU A 148 -19.32 -9.90 -9.86
N ASN A 149 -19.53 -8.73 -10.48
CA ASN A 149 -18.44 -7.92 -11.02
C ASN A 149 -17.54 -7.39 -9.89
N PHE A 150 -18.13 -6.99 -8.77
CA PHE A 150 -17.38 -6.62 -7.57
C PHE A 150 -16.52 -7.78 -7.08
N TRP A 151 -17.10 -8.97 -6.91
CA TRP A 151 -16.37 -10.13 -6.44
C TRP A 151 -15.27 -10.59 -7.41
N LYS A 152 -15.54 -10.56 -8.72
CA LYS A 152 -14.53 -10.88 -9.75
C LYS A 152 -13.38 -9.88 -9.73
N LEU A 153 -13.67 -8.58 -9.64
CA LEU A 153 -12.64 -7.56 -9.51
C LEU A 153 -11.84 -7.74 -8.22
N THR A 154 -12.46 -8.12 -7.11
CA THR A 154 -11.75 -8.33 -5.85
C THR A 154 -10.89 -9.60 -5.87
N LYS A 155 -11.41 -10.72 -6.39
CA LYS A 155 -10.72 -12.02 -6.36
C LYS A 155 -9.63 -12.16 -7.41
N VAL A 156 -9.71 -11.45 -8.54
CA VAL A 156 -8.81 -11.67 -9.70
C VAL A 156 -7.33 -11.61 -9.33
N ASN A 157 -6.96 -10.76 -8.39
CA ASN A 157 -5.57 -10.53 -8.00
C ASN A 157 -5.33 -10.65 -6.48
N TRP A 158 -6.29 -11.23 -5.74
CA TRP A 158 -6.24 -11.35 -4.29
C TRP A 158 -4.94 -12.00 -3.79
N GLY A 159 -4.54 -13.14 -4.35
CA GLY A 159 -3.34 -13.86 -3.90
C GLY A 159 -2.05 -13.05 -4.11
N SER A 160 -1.81 -12.57 -5.33
CA SER A 160 -0.63 -11.75 -5.64
C SER A 160 -0.60 -10.44 -4.85
N ARG A 161 -1.75 -9.78 -4.68
CA ARG A 161 -1.84 -8.53 -3.93
C ARG A 161 -1.74 -8.76 -2.41
N SER A 162 -2.11 -9.94 -1.90
CA SER A 162 -1.90 -10.35 -0.50
C SER A 162 -0.42 -10.45 -0.15
N ILE A 163 0.37 -11.08 -1.03
CA ILE A 163 1.82 -11.17 -0.87
C ILE A 163 2.42 -9.75 -0.89
N ALA A 164 2.04 -8.93 -1.88
CA ALA A 164 2.56 -7.58 -1.99
C ALA A 164 2.13 -6.68 -0.82
N GLY A 165 0.89 -6.82 -0.35
CA GLY A 165 0.37 -6.11 0.82
C GLY A 165 1.15 -6.48 2.07
N PHE A 166 1.34 -7.77 2.32
CA PHE A 166 2.11 -8.27 3.45
C PHE A 166 3.52 -7.68 3.50
N ILE A 167 4.27 -7.75 2.38
CA ILE A 167 5.62 -7.17 2.30
C ILE A 167 5.60 -5.66 2.59
N ASN A 168 4.64 -4.91 2.04
CA ASN A 168 4.54 -3.47 2.28
C ASN A 168 4.24 -3.16 3.76
N PHE A 169 3.30 -3.86 4.38
CA PHE A 169 2.95 -3.66 5.78
C PHE A 169 4.09 -4.10 6.71
N SER A 170 4.81 -5.18 6.37
CA SER A 170 6.02 -5.58 7.09
C SER A 170 7.11 -4.51 6.98
N ALA A 171 7.29 -3.91 5.80
CA ALA A 171 8.27 -2.83 5.63
C ALA A 171 7.90 -1.59 6.45
N ILE A 172 6.61 -1.22 6.51
CA ILE A 172 6.11 -0.12 7.35
C ILE A 172 6.30 -0.43 8.84
N GLY A 173 6.01 -1.66 9.27
CA GLY A 173 6.02 -2.03 10.69
C GLY A 173 7.41 -2.37 11.25
N PHE A 174 8.31 -2.93 10.44
CA PHE A 174 9.60 -3.45 10.91
C PHE A 174 10.81 -2.70 10.31
N MET A 175 10.78 -2.37 9.03
CA MET A 175 11.96 -1.84 8.34
C MET A 175 12.13 -0.34 8.50
N GLY A 176 11.04 0.42 8.59
CA GLY A 176 11.13 1.88 8.61
C GLY A 176 11.90 2.43 9.81
N ASP A 177 11.66 1.92 11.01
CA ASP A 177 12.39 2.37 12.22
C ASP A 177 13.83 1.84 12.26
N TYR A 178 14.06 0.60 11.84
CA TYR A 178 15.40 0.02 11.72
C TYR A 178 16.27 0.74 10.69
N ILE A 179 15.70 1.10 9.53
CA ILE A 179 16.43 1.84 8.49
C ILE A 179 16.65 3.30 8.92
N SER A 180 15.68 3.91 9.62
CA SER A 180 15.82 5.29 10.13
C SER A 180 17.02 5.43 11.06
N SER A 181 17.38 4.40 11.85
CA SER A 181 18.55 4.46 12.75
C SER A 181 19.90 4.46 12.05
N PHE A 182 19.98 4.10 10.76
CA PHE A 182 21.22 4.23 9.98
C PHE A 182 21.47 5.68 9.54
N TYR A 183 20.42 6.49 9.44
CA TYR A 183 20.55 7.91 9.13
C TYR A 183 20.83 8.68 10.42
N LYS A 184 21.88 9.51 10.40
CA LYS A 184 22.32 10.33 11.53
C LYS A 184 22.28 11.82 11.17
N PHE A 185 21.20 12.27 10.53
CA PHE A 185 20.98 13.71 10.37
C PHE A 185 20.68 14.34 11.72
N ASN A 186 21.07 15.60 11.91
CA ASN A 186 20.80 16.37 13.14
C ASN A 186 19.30 16.61 13.40
N ASN A 187 18.45 16.36 12.41
CA ASN A 187 17.00 16.51 12.50
C ASN A 187 16.31 15.15 12.36
N ASP A 188 15.61 14.72 13.42
CA ASP A 188 14.91 13.43 13.48
C ASP A 188 13.84 13.29 12.39
N PHE A 189 13.24 14.42 11.97
CA PHE A 189 12.31 14.44 10.84
C PHE A 189 12.95 13.91 9.55
N TYR A 190 14.18 14.33 9.24
CA TYR A 190 14.88 13.88 8.04
C TYR A 190 15.30 12.40 8.15
N ASN A 191 15.66 11.94 9.34
CA ASN A 191 15.95 10.51 9.58
C ASN A 191 14.70 9.66 9.31
N LYS A 192 13.54 10.05 9.83
CA LYS A 192 12.26 9.35 9.60
C LYS A 192 11.79 9.43 8.16
N LEU A 193 11.96 10.58 7.50
CA LEU A 193 11.63 10.75 6.08
C LEU A 193 12.50 9.85 5.19
N ALA A 194 13.83 9.86 5.40
CA ALA A 194 14.77 9.05 4.65
C ALA A 194 14.60 7.55 4.93
N GLY A 195 14.40 7.16 6.20
CA GLY A 195 14.15 5.77 6.57
C GLY A 195 12.83 5.24 5.99
N GLY A 196 11.78 6.06 6.02
CA GLY A 196 10.53 5.79 5.29
C GLY A 196 10.77 5.62 3.80
N ALA A 197 11.42 6.59 3.16
CA ALA A 197 11.67 6.55 1.72
C ALA A 197 12.46 5.31 1.28
N THR A 198 13.56 4.99 1.97
CA THR A 198 14.41 3.84 1.68
C THR A 198 13.69 2.52 1.93
N SER A 199 12.93 2.39 3.03
CA SER A 199 12.11 1.20 3.27
C SER A 199 11.06 0.99 2.17
N GLY A 200 10.47 2.07 1.65
CA GLY A 200 9.55 2.03 0.50
C GLY A 200 10.22 1.55 -0.80
N VAL A 201 11.45 1.97 -1.09
CA VAL A 201 12.23 1.49 -2.24
C VAL A 201 12.54 0.00 -2.09
N VAL A 202 13.01 -0.43 -0.92
CA VAL A 202 13.32 -1.85 -0.68
C VAL A 202 12.07 -2.71 -0.80
N ALA A 203 10.95 -2.29 -0.18
CA ALA A 203 9.66 -2.97 -0.33
C ALA A 203 9.22 -3.06 -1.80
N THR A 204 9.51 -2.03 -2.61
CA THR A 204 9.17 -2.03 -4.04
C THR A 204 9.90 -3.12 -4.81
N ILE A 205 11.17 -3.36 -4.52
CA ILE A 205 11.96 -4.40 -5.21
C ILE A 205 11.28 -5.76 -5.06
N PHE A 206 10.86 -6.10 -3.84
CA PHE A 206 10.18 -7.38 -3.55
C PHE A 206 8.72 -7.42 -4.00
N THR A 207 8.02 -6.29 -3.98
CA THR A 207 6.60 -6.25 -4.36
C THR A 207 6.37 -6.05 -5.86
N THR A 208 7.39 -5.68 -6.64
CA THR A 208 7.21 -5.39 -8.07
C THR A 208 6.77 -6.63 -8.86
N ILE A 209 7.34 -7.81 -8.59
CA ILE A 209 6.95 -9.05 -9.27
C ILE A 209 5.47 -9.40 -9.02
N PRO A 210 5.01 -9.58 -7.76
CA PRO A 210 3.60 -9.92 -7.51
C PRO A 210 2.65 -8.82 -7.99
N ASN A 211 3.03 -7.54 -7.89
CA ASN A 211 2.20 -6.46 -8.41
C ASN A 211 2.12 -6.43 -9.93
N SER A 212 3.23 -6.65 -10.65
CA SER A 212 3.25 -6.72 -12.12
C SER A 212 2.34 -7.85 -12.61
N TYR A 213 2.43 -9.03 -11.99
CA TYR A 213 1.55 -10.16 -12.28
C TYR A 213 0.07 -9.82 -12.05
N ALA A 214 -0.25 -9.25 -10.88
CA ALA A 214 -1.61 -8.81 -10.55
C ALA A 214 -2.18 -7.84 -11.59
N ASP A 215 -1.36 -6.86 -11.97
CA ASP A 215 -1.75 -5.78 -12.87
C ASP A 215 -1.97 -6.29 -14.30
N LYS A 216 -1.05 -7.11 -14.82
CA LYS A 216 -1.19 -7.75 -16.13
C LYS A 216 -2.43 -8.65 -16.19
N LYS A 217 -2.72 -9.37 -15.11
CA LYS A 217 -3.93 -10.22 -15.02
C LYS A 217 -5.22 -9.42 -15.05
N VAL A 218 -5.26 -8.28 -14.35
CA VAL A 218 -6.40 -7.35 -14.42
C VAL A 218 -6.54 -6.81 -15.84
N LEU A 219 -5.48 -6.28 -16.44
CA LEU A 219 -5.51 -5.66 -17.77
C LEU A 219 -5.83 -6.65 -18.91
N ALA A 220 -5.59 -7.95 -18.71
CA ALA A 220 -5.99 -8.97 -19.67
C ALA A 220 -7.50 -9.29 -19.62
N SER A 221 -8.23 -8.78 -18.63
CA SER A 221 -9.67 -9.00 -18.49
C SER A 221 -10.47 -8.28 -19.57
N ARG A 222 -11.61 -8.84 -19.97
CA ARG A 222 -12.51 -8.27 -20.97
C ARG A 222 -13.92 -8.18 -20.42
N VAL A 223 -14.73 -7.28 -20.98
CA VAL A 223 -16.17 -7.21 -20.68
C VAL A 223 -16.94 -7.79 -21.85
N VAL A 224 -17.79 -8.78 -21.57
CA VAL A 224 -18.72 -9.39 -22.52
C VAL A 224 -20.10 -9.33 -21.88
N ASP A 225 -21.07 -8.71 -22.56
CA ASP A 225 -22.46 -8.55 -22.08
C ASP A 225 -22.58 -7.96 -20.67
N GLY A 226 -21.76 -6.95 -20.36
CA GLY A 226 -21.75 -6.29 -19.05
C GLY A 226 -21.13 -7.10 -17.91
N ARG A 227 -20.64 -8.32 -18.19
CA ARG A 227 -19.95 -9.20 -17.23
C ARG A 227 -18.44 -9.14 -17.46
N LEU A 228 -17.69 -9.08 -16.36
CA LEU A 228 -16.24 -9.16 -16.42
C LEU A 228 -15.79 -10.62 -16.63
N LEU A 229 -14.97 -10.86 -17.65
CA LEU A 229 -14.25 -12.10 -17.91
C LEU A 229 -12.78 -11.88 -17.59
N THR A 230 -12.29 -12.57 -16.57
CA THR A 230 -10.91 -12.46 -16.10
C THR A 230 -10.09 -13.64 -16.58
N VAL A 231 -8.85 -13.39 -16.95
CA VAL A 231 -7.92 -14.43 -17.39
C VAL A 231 -7.48 -15.30 -16.20
N THR A 232 -7.43 -16.62 -16.39
CA THR A 232 -7.05 -17.54 -15.32
C THR A 232 -5.51 -17.60 -15.17
N PRO A 233 -4.98 -17.90 -13.97
CA PRO A 233 -3.55 -18.13 -13.78
C PRO A 233 -2.98 -19.17 -14.76
N TYR A 234 -3.77 -20.20 -15.06
CA TYR A 234 -3.42 -21.26 -16.00
C TYR A 234 -3.14 -20.72 -17.41
N THR A 235 -4.05 -19.91 -17.96
CA THR A 235 -3.86 -19.29 -19.29
C THR A 235 -2.66 -18.34 -19.35
N MET A 236 -2.41 -17.58 -18.27
CA MET A 236 -1.20 -16.75 -18.14
C MET A 236 0.08 -17.59 -18.16
N PHE A 237 0.10 -18.70 -17.42
CA PHE A 237 1.23 -19.62 -17.38
C PHE A 237 1.46 -20.28 -18.75
N GLN A 238 0.41 -20.71 -19.44
CA GLN A 238 0.51 -21.26 -20.78
C GLN A 238 1.11 -20.26 -21.78
N ASN A 239 0.65 -19.00 -21.75
CA ASN A 239 1.21 -17.94 -22.59
C ASN A 239 2.68 -17.68 -22.29
N THR A 240 3.06 -17.72 -21.02
CA THR A 240 4.46 -17.53 -20.59
C THR A 240 5.32 -18.72 -21.04
N LYS A 241 4.83 -19.95 -20.87
CA LYS A 241 5.51 -21.18 -21.33
C LYS A 241 5.67 -21.18 -22.84
N SER A 242 4.65 -20.78 -23.59
CA SER A 242 4.71 -20.63 -25.06
C SER A 242 5.78 -19.60 -25.46
N HIS A 243 5.82 -18.45 -24.79
CA HIS A 243 6.81 -17.41 -25.03
C HIS A 243 8.25 -17.86 -24.72
N VAL A 244 8.47 -18.55 -23.60
CA VAL A 244 9.77 -19.13 -23.23
C VAL A 244 10.22 -20.18 -24.25
N LYS A 245 9.29 -20.98 -24.77
CA LYS A 245 9.59 -21.97 -25.82
C LYS A 245 9.98 -21.32 -27.15
N THR A 246 9.44 -20.14 -27.48
CA THR A 246 9.72 -19.46 -28.76
C THR A 246 10.99 -18.63 -28.72
N VAL A 247 11.27 -17.94 -27.62
CA VAL A 247 12.36 -16.96 -27.53
C VAL A 247 13.59 -17.52 -26.80
N GLY A 248 13.43 -18.60 -26.03
CA GLY A 248 14.47 -19.16 -25.17
C GLY A 248 14.40 -18.61 -23.73
N LEU A 249 14.83 -19.42 -22.76
CA LEU A 249 14.74 -19.08 -21.33
C LEU A 249 15.60 -17.86 -20.97
N LYS A 250 16.81 -17.77 -21.53
CA LYS A 250 17.77 -16.70 -21.25
C LYS A 250 17.28 -15.36 -21.79
N GLU A 251 16.82 -15.33 -23.03
CA GLU A 251 16.28 -14.13 -23.67
C GLU A 251 14.96 -13.71 -23.02
N ALA A 252 14.06 -14.65 -22.69
CA ALA A 252 12.81 -14.35 -22.00
C ALA A 252 13.04 -13.79 -20.58
N THR A 253 14.00 -14.34 -19.82
CA THR A 253 14.36 -13.82 -18.48
C THR A 253 15.05 -12.47 -18.55
N MET A 254 15.95 -12.27 -19.52
CA MET A 254 16.61 -10.98 -19.73
C MET A 254 15.64 -9.89 -20.18
N ALA A 255 14.70 -10.22 -21.08
CA ALA A 255 13.61 -9.34 -21.49
C ALA A 255 12.68 -9.02 -20.31
N PHE A 256 12.31 -10.01 -19.50
CA PHE A 256 11.54 -9.80 -18.28
C PHE A 256 12.26 -8.83 -17.33
N PHE A 257 13.54 -9.06 -17.05
CA PHE A 257 14.29 -8.25 -16.10
C PHE A 257 14.51 -6.81 -16.59
N LYS A 258 15.06 -6.64 -17.81
CA LYS A 258 15.41 -5.31 -18.34
C LYS A 258 14.20 -4.52 -18.82
N LEU A 259 13.23 -5.15 -19.47
CA LEU A 259 12.12 -4.43 -20.12
C LEU A 259 10.88 -4.31 -19.25
N SER A 260 10.60 -5.29 -18.37
CA SER A 260 9.42 -5.25 -17.50
C SER A 260 9.78 -4.88 -16.06
N PHE A 261 10.64 -5.66 -15.41
CA PHE A 261 10.93 -5.48 -13.98
C PHE A 261 11.60 -4.13 -13.71
N LEU A 262 12.71 -3.82 -14.40
CA LEU A 262 13.46 -2.59 -14.13
C LEU A 262 12.63 -1.32 -14.42
N LYS A 263 11.85 -1.31 -15.51
CA LYS A 263 10.95 -0.18 -15.84
C LYS A 263 9.87 0.01 -14.77
N GLU A 264 9.30 -1.09 -14.29
CA GLU A 264 8.31 -1.02 -13.22
C GLU A 264 8.92 -0.57 -11.90
N VAL A 265 10.10 -1.10 -11.51
CA VAL A 265 10.84 -0.64 -10.32
C VAL A 265 11.16 0.85 -10.43
N LEU A 266 11.61 1.33 -11.59
CA LEU A 266 11.99 2.74 -11.77
C LEU A 266 10.83 3.72 -11.49
N ILE A 267 9.59 3.30 -11.70
CA ILE A 267 8.39 4.12 -11.46
C ILE A 267 7.77 3.85 -10.10
N ARG A 268 7.73 2.58 -9.68
CA ARG A 268 7.18 2.19 -8.38
C ARG A 268 8.06 2.67 -7.24
N SER A 269 9.39 2.73 -7.41
CA SER A 269 10.32 3.06 -6.35
C SER A 269 10.18 4.51 -5.88
N PRO A 270 10.20 5.54 -6.77
CA PRO A 270 9.91 6.91 -6.34
C PRO A 270 8.51 7.05 -5.72
N GLN A 271 7.51 6.38 -6.30
CA GLN A 271 6.16 6.38 -5.74
C GLN A 271 6.11 5.83 -4.31
N ALA A 272 6.76 4.70 -4.06
CA ALA A 272 6.80 4.07 -2.75
C ALA A 272 7.67 4.86 -1.76
N ALA A 273 8.79 5.42 -2.22
CA ALA A 273 9.66 6.28 -1.43
C ALA A 273 8.88 7.50 -0.91
N ILE A 274 8.15 8.18 -1.80
CA ILE A 274 7.29 9.30 -1.43
C ILE A 274 6.18 8.83 -0.48
N THR A 275 5.52 7.70 -0.77
CA THR A 275 4.43 7.19 0.07
C THR A 275 4.90 6.91 1.49
N PHE A 276 5.97 6.15 1.64
CA PHE A 276 6.48 5.76 2.95
C PHE A 276 7.11 6.96 3.65
N GLY A 277 7.85 7.80 2.93
CA GLY A 277 8.37 9.05 3.45
C GLY A 277 7.26 9.95 4.02
N LEU A 278 6.16 10.13 3.28
CA LEU A 278 4.98 10.89 3.74
C LEU A 278 4.31 10.24 4.95
N ILE A 279 4.10 8.92 4.94
CA ILE A 279 3.53 8.21 6.09
C ILE A 279 4.40 8.43 7.33
N PHE A 280 5.73 8.29 7.22
CA PHE A 280 6.64 8.43 8.36
C PHE A 280 6.80 9.88 8.84
N SER A 281 6.93 10.83 7.91
CA SER A 281 7.07 12.26 8.22
C SER A 281 5.80 12.85 8.85
N LEU A 282 4.63 12.61 8.27
CA LEU A 282 3.36 13.08 8.82
C LEU A 282 3.02 12.38 10.13
N ASP A 283 3.34 11.08 10.25
CA ASP A 283 3.15 10.35 11.51
C ASP A 283 4.01 10.93 12.65
N HIS A 284 5.23 11.36 12.34
CA HIS A 284 6.12 12.03 13.28
C HIS A 284 5.62 13.45 13.63
N ILE A 285 5.30 14.29 12.62
CA ILE A 285 4.81 15.67 12.83
C ILE A 285 3.53 15.70 13.68
N MET A 286 2.58 14.81 13.40
CA MET A 286 1.27 14.78 14.08
C MET A 286 1.34 14.23 15.50
N GLY A 287 2.42 13.51 15.85
CA GLY A 287 2.56 12.87 17.15
C GLY A 287 1.46 11.83 17.44
N PRO A 288 1.33 11.40 18.71
CA PRO A 288 0.30 10.45 19.13
C PRO A 288 -1.10 11.09 19.21
N GLU A 289 -1.21 12.36 19.56
CA GLU A 289 -2.47 13.08 19.79
C GLU A 289 -2.57 14.37 18.95
N PRO A 290 -2.78 14.29 17.63
CA PRO A 290 -2.86 15.47 16.76
C PRO A 290 -3.96 16.46 17.13
N LEU A 291 -5.03 16.00 17.78
CA LEU A 291 -6.18 16.82 18.14
C LEU A 291 -6.05 17.45 19.52
N GLN A 292 -4.98 17.19 20.28
CA GLN A 292 -4.83 17.68 21.65
C GLN A 292 -4.99 19.20 21.79
N LYS A 293 -4.58 19.96 20.77
CA LYS A 293 -4.71 21.44 20.74
C LYS A 293 -6.14 21.94 20.46
N VAL A 294 -6.98 21.13 19.82
CA VAL A 294 -8.33 21.53 19.36
C VAL A 294 -9.41 20.89 20.23
N TRP A 295 -9.18 19.66 20.66
CA TRP A 295 -9.98 18.90 21.60
C TRP A 295 -9.02 18.23 22.58
N PRO A 296 -8.65 18.87 23.70
CA PRO A 296 -7.91 18.15 24.74
C PRO A 296 -8.85 17.10 25.33
N GLY A 297 -8.60 15.82 25.04
CA GLY A 297 -9.23 14.72 25.76
C GLY A 297 -9.00 14.92 27.26
N LYS A 298 -9.96 14.56 28.12
CA LYS A 298 -9.88 14.81 29.58
C LYS A 298 -8.47 14.45 30.09
N SER A 299 -7.69 15.49 30.38
CA SER A 299 -6.34 15.37 30.87
C SER A 299 -6.39 14.61 32.20
N PRO A 300 -5.72 13.46 32.36
CA PRO A 300 -5.51 12.93 33.69
C PRO A 300 -4.57 13.92 34.38
N LYS A 301 -5.13 14.70 35.31
CA LYS A 301 -4.33 15.28 36.39
C LYS A 301 -3.75 14.16 37.24
#